data_AF-A0A2E6XXS6-F1
#
_entry.id   AF-A0A2E6XXS6-F1
#
_cell.length_a   1.000
_cell.length_b   1.000
_cell.length_c   1.000
_cell.angle_alpha   90.00
_cell.angle_beta   90.00
_cell.angle_gamma   90.00
#
_symmetry.space_group_name_H-M   'P 1'
#
loop_
_entity.id
_entity.type
_entity.pdbx_description
1 polymer ?
#
loop_
_entity_poly.entity_id
_entity_poly.type
_entity_poly.pdbx_seq_one_letter_code
_entity_poly.pdbx_strand_id
1 'polypeptide(L)'
;MAEIAVMMGAQMGASVADQAISKMFQDMGASIQKNYSYLHNSFATFENNAATARNNQAEAFSKIFSQAITEINNKQQNQSQYSKQMLDYIYKMISFYKMPDYYLLTGATTFDQAFTNGTMYTPAGRTWKNIFAKGNWEYDHETQSFAQLANVPVFTKKTDPKTNKIINDSSQAQYNSIFTEYFTTMSSYEIACEITINQIHYPFCVGIMFNKTRWISGTIDSLTKCRMVGICGMSENDIGAYFAEQYSKTSKTKTKDGIPEVTIMYPLDQMIQKKVTKKINFFSNLFTNLNAPPTFVIRIITSPKSVKFKVWPKQNTEPTDFITIANTDSNYYIYHGIGFVSPGAIAEFKLLSPEDILFSNKAQKDFAQEVEQLIQDETQKHNKDQ
;
A
#
# COMPACT_ATOMS: atom_id res chain seq x y z
N MET A 1 2.56 123.86 -18.72
CA MET A 1 3.46 122.76 -19.16
C MET A 1 3.51 121.59 -18.19
N ALA A 2 3.33 121.78 -16.87
CA ALA A 2 3.32 120.67 -15.90
C ALA A 2 2.11 119.71 -16.01
N GLU A 3 0.89 120.21 -16.29
CA GLU A 3 -0.31 119.36 -16.38
C GLU A 3 -0.36 118.46 -17.64
N ILE A 4 0.20 118.91 -18.77
CA ILE A 4 0.29 118.11 -20.00
C ILE A 4 1.30 116.97 -19.82
N ALA A 5 2.40 117.20 -19.09
CA ALA A 5 3.38 116.16 -18.78
C ALA A 5 2.83 115.09 -17.80
N VAL A 6 1.97 115.49 -16.86
CA VAL A 6 1.29 114.56 -15.94
C VAL A 6 0.19 113.75 -16.67
N MET A 7 -0.58 114.35 -17.57
CA MET A 7 -1.56 113.62 -18.39
C MET A 7 -0.90 112.65 -19.38
N MET A 8 0.19 113.04 -20.04
CA MET A 8 0.94 112.15 -20.94
C MET A 8 1.66 111.04 -20.17
N GLY A 9 2.21 111.33 -18.98
CA GLY A 9 2.81 110.34 -18.09
C GLY A 9 1.79 109.35 -17.52
N ALA A 10 0.58 109.81 -17.18
CA ALA A 10 -0.51 108.97 -16.71
C ALA A 10 -1.11 108.10 -17.83
N GLN A 11 -1.25 108.62 -19.06
CA GLN A 11 -1.70 107.83 -20.22
C GLN A 11 -0.67 106.80 -20.68
N MET A 12 0.63 107.12 -20.64
CA MET A 12 1.68 106.13 -20.91
C MET A 12 1.84 105.11 -19.77
N GLY A 13 1.69 105.53 -18.51
CA GLY A 13 1.69 104.63 -17.37
C GLY A 13 0.51 103.65 -17.37
N ALA A 14 -0.69 104.13 -17.71
CA ALA A 14 -1.88 103.30 -17.86
C ALA A 14 -1.76 102.33 -19.05
N SER A 15 -1.21 102.76 -20.19
CA SER A 15 -1.04 101.87 -21.35
C SER A 15 0.03 100.79 -21.14
N VAL A 16 1.12 101.10 -20.42
CA VAL A 16 2.13 100.11 -20.03
C VAL A 16 1.59 99.15 -18.97
N ALA A 17 0.78 99.64 -18.01
CA ALA A 17 0.09 98.80 -17.04
C ALA A 17 -0.94 97.87 -17.70
N ASP A 18 -1.75 98.36 -18.63
CA ASP A 18 -2.72 97.54 -19.38
C ASP A 18 -2.03 96.51 -20.28
N GLN A 19 -0.90 96.85 -20.91
CA GLN A 19 -0.09 95.90 -21.66
C GLN A 19 0.55 94.84 -20.75
N ALA A 20 1.04 95.23 -19.57
CA ALA A 20 1.61 94.29 -18.60
C ALA A 20 0.55 93.34 -18.04
N ILE A 21 -0.64 93.86 -17.71
CA ILE A 21 -1.79 93.06 -17.26
C ILE A 21 -2.25 92.11 -18.37
N SER A 22 -2.38 92.60 -19.61
CA SER A 22 -2.77 91.77 -20.76
C SER A 22 -1.76 90.65 -21.02
N LYS A 23 -0.46 90.94 -20.93
CA LYS A 23 0.61 89.94 -21.05
C LYS A 23 0.57 88.92 -19.91
N MET A 24 0.32 89.38 -18.68
CA MET A 24 0.20 88.51 -17.51
C MET A 24 -1.02 87.57 -17.62
N PHE A 25 -2.14 88.04 -18.17
CA PHE A 25 -3.30 87.18 -18.48
C PHE A 25 -3.02 86.18 -19.61
N GLN A 26 -2.28 86.58 -20.65
CA GLN A 26 -1.87 85.66 -21.72
C GLN A 26 -0.89 84.59 -21.21
N ASP A 27 0.10 84.97 -20.41
CA ASP A 27 1.07 84.05 -19.82
C ASP A 27 0.39 83.10 -18.81
N MET A 28 -0.58 83.60 -18.03
CA MET A 28 -1.39 82.78 -17.14
C MET A 28 -2.28 81.80 -17.93
N GLY A 29 -2.93 82.25 -19.01
CA GLY A 29 -3.71 81.39 -19.91
C GLY A 29 -2.86 80.31 -20.56
N ALA A 30 -1.67 80.66 -21.05
CA ALA A 30 -0.72 79.73 -21.64
C ALA A 30 -0.21 78.69 -20.62
N SER A 31 0.06 79.12 -19.37
CA SER A 31 0.46 78.24 -18.27
C SER A 31 -0.65 77.25 -17.89
N ILE A 32 -1.89 77.74 -17.76
CA ILE A 32 -3.07 76.90 -17.47
C ILE A 32 -3.27 75.87 -18.59
N GLN A 33 -3.17 76.29 -19.85
CA GLN A 33 -3.36 75.40 -21.00
C GLN A 33 -2.24 74.36 -21.13
N LYS A 34 -1.00 74.73 -20.79
CA LYS A 34 0.14 73.81 -20.71
C LYS A 34 -0.05 72.78 -19.60
N ASN A 35 -0.47 73.21 -18.41
CA ASN A 35 -0.74 72.31 -17.28
C ASN A 35 -1.93 71.39 -17.54
N TYR A 36 -2.98 71.89 -18.19
CA TYR A 36 -4.12 71.08 -18.63
C TYR A 36 -3.69 70.00 -19.63
N SER A 37 -2.90 70.37 -20.65
CA SER A 37 -2.36 69.43 -21.63
C SER A 37 -1.47 68.36 -20.98
N TYR A 38 -0.64 68.76 -20.02
CA TYR A 38 0.20 67.83 -19.26
C TYR A 38 -0.63 66.84 -18.45
N LEU A 39 -1.61 67.32 -17.66
CA LEU A 39 -2.50 66.48 -16.88
C LEU A 39 -3.32 65.53 -17.76
N HIS A 40 -3.83 66.01 -18.89
CA HIS A 40 -4.60 65.19 -19.83
C HIS A 40 -3.73 64.06 -20.41
N ASN A 41 -2.51 64.36 -20.85
CA ASN A 41 -1.58 63.36 -21.37
C ASN A 41 -1.11 62.38 -20.31
N SER A 42 -0.85 62.84 -19.08
CA SER A 42 -0.53 61.99 -17.94
C SER A 42 -1.68 61.05 -17.57
N PHE A 43 -2.92 61.53 -17.61
CA PHE A 43 -4.10 60.71 -17.35
C PHE A 43 -4.33 59.67 -18.44
N ALA A 44 -4.22 60.04 -19.71
CA ALA A 44 -4.31 59.10 -20.83
C ALA A 44 -3.20 58.01 -20.77
N THR A 45 -1.99 58.39 -20.36
CA THR A 45 -0.89 57.44 -20.15
C THR A 45 -1.17 56.50 -18.98
N PHE A 46 -1.72 57.03 -17.88
CA PHE A 46 -2.13 56.23 -16.73
C PHE A 46 -3.23 55.23 -17.08
N GLU A 47 -4.28 55.65 -17.80
CA GLU A 47 -5.35 54.75 -18.25
C GLU A 47 -4.81 53.63 -19.15
N ASN A 48 -3.93 53.96 -20.10
CA ASN A 48 -3.30 52.95 -20.96
C ASN A 48 -2.43 51.97 -20.17
N ASN A 49 -1.65 52.45 -19.19
CA ASN A 49 -0.82 51.60 -18.35
C ASN A 49 -1.69 50.72 -17.42
N ALA A 50 -2.78 51.27 -16.87
CA ALA A 50 -3.72 50.55 -16.02
C ALA A 50 -4.49 49.47 -16.82
N ALA A 51 -4.92 49.79 -18.05
CA ALA A 51 -5.54 48.84 -18.97
C ALA A 51 -4.57 47.72 -19.36
N THR A 52 -3.32 48.07 -19.68
CA THR A 52 -2.26 47.09 -20.00
C THR A 52 -1.96 46.17 -18.81
N ALA A 53 -1.85 46.72 -17.60
CA ALA A 53 -1.64 45.93 -16.39
C ALA A 53 -2.81 44.98 -16.09
N ARG A 54 -4.06 45.45 -16.25
CA ARG A 54 -5.25 44.60 -16.11
C ARG A 54 -5.28 43.49 -17.15
N ASN A 55 -4.98 43.79 -18.41
CA ASN A 55 -4.96 42.80 -19.48
C ASN A 55 -3.87 41.76 -19.24
N ASN A 56 -2.66 42.17 -18.85
CA ASN A 56 -1.57 41.26 -18.52
C ASN A 56 -1.91 40.34 -17.32
N GLN A 57 -2.57 40.88 -16.29
CA GLN A 57 -3.05 40.07 -15.17
C GLN A 57 -4.16 39.10 -15.58
N ALA A 58 -5.12 39.54 -16.40
CA ALA A 58 -6.19 38.69 -16.91
C ALA A 58 -5.65 37.55 -17.80
N GLU A 59 -4.64 37.83 -18.64
CA GLU A 59 -3.94 36.81 -19.43
C GLU A 59 -3.18 35.83 -18.54
N ALA A 60 -2.50 36.31 -17.50
CA ALA A 60 -1.80 35.44 -16.54
C ALA A 60 -2.78 34.51 -15.79
N PHE A 61 -3.91 35.04 -15.31
CA PHE A 61 -4.97 34.24 -14.69
C PHE A 61 -5.59 33.24 -15.66
N SER A 62 -5.89 33.66 -16.89
CA SER A 62 -6.42 32.79 -17.94
C SER A 62 -5.46 31.64 -18.27
N LYS A 63 -4.14 31.91 -18.31
CA LYS A 63 -3.10 30.91 -18.54
C LYS A 63 -3.01 29.90 -17.39
N ILE A 64 -3.00 30.36 -16.13
CA ILE A 64 -2.99 29.49 -14.94
C ILE A 64 -4.24 28.61 -14.92
N PHE A 65 -5.41 29.20 -15.18
CA PHE A 65 -6.68 28.49 -15.19
C PHE A 65 -6.74 27.44 -16.33
N SER A 66 -6.27 27.80 -17.53
CA SER A 66 -6.18 26.89 -18.68
C SER A 66 -5.21 25.73 -18.42
N GLN A 67 -4.08 25.98 -17.75
CA GLN A 67 -3.14 24.95 -17.33
C GLN A 67 -3.77 24.02 -16.29
N ALA A 68 -4.44 24.55 -15.27
CA ALA A 68 -5.14 23.76 -14.26
C ALA A 68 -6.26 22.90 -14.87
N ILE A 69 -7.05 23.44 -15.79
CA ILE A 69 -8.06 22.68 -16.54
C ILE A 69 -7.41 21.55 -17.35
N THR A 70 -6.29 21.83 -18.02
CA THR A 70 -5.57 20.82 -18.79
C THR A 70 -5.04 19.70 -17.89
N GLU A 71 -4.49 20.02 -16.72
CA GLU A 71 -4.07 19.03 -15.73
C GLU A 71 -5.25 18.21 -15.17
N ILE A 72 -6.39 18.85 -14.90
CA ILE A 72 -7.61 18.16 -14.44
C ILE A 72 -8.12 17.22 -15.53
N ASN A 73 -8.17 17.66 -16.79
CA ASN A 73 -8.58 16.84 -17.92
C ASN A 73 -7.61 15.66 -18.14
N ASN A 74 -6.30 15.87 -18.01
CA ASN A 74 -5.31 14.80 -18.07
C ASN A 74 -5.47 13.80 -16.92
N LYS A 75 -5.73 14.27 -15.69
CA LYS A 75 -6.01 13.40 -14.54
C LYS A 75 -7.31 12.61 -14.72
N GLN A 76 -8.37 13.23 -15.23
CA GLN A 76 -9.63 12.56 -15.53
C GLN A 76 -9.49 11.55 -16.68
N GLN A 77 -8.73 11.86 -17.73
CA GLN A 77 -8.44 10.90 -18.81
C GLN A 77 -7.63 9.70 -18.28
N ASN A 78 -6.61 9.93 -17.45
CA ASN A 78 -5.84 8.85 -16.83
C ASN A 78 -6.72 7.99 -15.91
N GLN A 79 -7.62 8.62 -15.14
CA GLN A 79 -8.54 7.91 -14.25
C GLN A 79 -9.62 7.13 -15.04
N SER A 80 -10.07 7.65 -16.18
CA SER A 80 -10.96 6.98 -17.13
C SER A 80 -10.27 5.80 -17.82
N GLN A 81 -9.00 5.94 -18.23
CA GLN A 81 -8.20 4.84 -18.74
C GLN A 81 -7.96 3.77 -17.68
N TYR A 82 -7.67 4.16 -16.43
CA TYR A 82 -7.53 3.23 -15.31
C TYR A 82 -8.84 2.50 -15.02
N SER A 83 -9.97 3.22 -15.02
CA SER A 83 -11.30 2.63 -14.84
C SER A 83 -11.68 1.71 -16.00
N LYS A 84 -11.32 2.06 -17.24
CA LYS A 84 -11.48 1.18 -18.42
C LYS A 84 -10.58 -0.05 -18.36
N GLN A 85 -9.34 0.07 -17.90
CA GLN A 85 -8.46 -1.07 -17.65
C GLN A 85 -8.99 -1.98 -16.54
N MET A 86 -9.57 -1.39 -15.50
CA MET A 86 -10.25 -2.10 -14.40
C MET A 86 -11.52 -2.81 -14.92
N LEU A 87 -12.31 -2.15 -15.77
CA LEU A 87 -13.50 -2.71 -16.42
C LEU A 87 -13.15 -3.81 -17.44
N ASP A 88 -12.10 -3.63 -18.25
CA ASP A 88 -11.57 -4.63 -19.16
C ASP A 88 -10.98 -5.82 -18.39
N TYR A 89 -10.35 -5.57 -17.24
CA TYR A 89 -9.93 -6.62 -16.32
C TYR A 89 -11.15 -7.39 -15.80
N ILE A 90 -12.19 -6.70 -15.32
CA ILE A 90 -13.45 -7.31 -14.88
C ILE A 90 -14.11 -8.11 -16.02
N TYR A 91 -14.20 -7.57 -17.23
CA TYR A 91 -14.79 -8.26 -18.38
C TYR A 91 -13.96 -9.47 -18.86
N LYS A 92 -12.63 -9.38 -18.81
CA LYS A 92 -11.75 -10.54 -19.06
C LYS A 92 -11.84 -11.62 -17.98
N MET A 93 -12.24 -11.25 -16.76
CA MET A 93 -12.51 -12.20 -15.66
C MET A 93 -13.88 -12.89 -15.81
N ILE A 94 -14.84 -12.26 -16.47
CA ILE A 94 -16.18 -12.83 -16.71
C ILE A 94 -16.15 -13.92 -17.79
N SER A 95 -15.12 -13.97 -18.63
CA SER A 95 -15.09 -14.84 -19.81
C SER A 95 -13.93 -15.83 -19.87
N PHE A 96 -13.64 -16.63 -18.83
CA PHE A 96 -12.92 -17.90 -19.05
C PHE A 96 -13.37 -19.01 -18.07
N TYR A 97 -14.27 -19.85 -18.59
CA TYR A 97 -14.60 -21.18 -18.06
C TYR A 97 -13.44 -22.15 -18.29
N LYS A 98 -12.77 -22.52 -17.19
CA LYS A 98 -12.42 -23.90 -16.76
C LYS A 98 -11.38 -23.75 -15.65
N MET A 99 -11.79 -24.06 -14.42
CA MET A 99 -10.82 -24.26 -13.35
C MET A 99 -9.88 -25.40 -13.77
N PRO A 100 -8.55 -25.25 -13.67
CA PRO A 100 -7.65 -26.38 -13.81
C PRO A 100 -7.91 -27.33 -12.64
N ASP A 101 -8.35 -28.54 -12.96
CA ASP A 101 -8.48 -29.66 -12.02
C ASP A 101 -7.15 -29.93 -11.34
N TYR A 102 -6.98 -29.44 -10.11
CA TYR A 102 -5.99 -29.98 -9.18
C TYR A 102 -6.58 -30.01 -7.77
N TYR A 103 -7.34 -31.10 -7.55
CA TYR A 103 -7.53 -31.83 -6.30
C TYR A 103 -7.29 -31.06 -4.99
N LEU A 104 -8.39 -30.56 -4.40
CA LEU A 104 -8.72 -30.68 -2.98
C LEU A 104 -10.19 -30.28 -2.70
N LEU A 105 -11.12 -30.65 -3.59
CA LEU A 105 -12.56 -30.47 -3.36
C LEU A 105 -13.31 -31.63 -4.03
N THR A 106 -13.67 -32.65 -3.26
CA THR A 106 -14.67 -33.63 -3.67
C THR A 106 -16.02 -32.92 -3.72
N GLY A 107 -16.35 -32.29 -4.86
CA GLY A 107 -17.63 -31.64 -5.12
C GLY A 107 -17.49 -30.22 -5.69
N ALA A 108 -18.54 -29.76 -6.36
CA ALA A 108 -18.68 -28.39 -6.88
C ALA A 108 -18.90 -27.38 -5.75
N THR A 109 -17.96 -27.33 -4.80
CA THR A 109 -17.92 -26.29 -3.78
C THR A 109 -17.46 -24.99 -4.43
N THR A 110 -18.32 -23.96 -4.38
CA THR A 110 -17.91 -22.62 -4.80
C THR A 110 -16.92 -22.07 -3.78
N PHE A 111 -15.96 -21.26 -4.20
CA PHE A 111 -14.93 -20.76 -3.28
C PHE A 111 -15.51 -19.88 -2.16
N ASP A 112 -16.67 -19.24 -2.37
CA ASP A 112 -17.40 -18.53 -1.31
C ASP A 112 -17.79 -19.49 -0.17
N GLN A 113 -18.10 -20.75 -0.49
CA GLN A 113 -18.33 -21.79 0.50
C GLN A 113 -17.02 -22.16 1.20
N ALA A 114 -15.88 -22.26 0.50
CA ALA A 114 -14.58 -22.50 1.13
C ALA A 114 -14.18 -21.35 2.08
N PHE A 115 -14.47 -20.10 1.71
CA PHE A 115 -14.21 -18.93 2.55
C PHE A 115 -15.12 -18.90 3.78
N THR A 116 -16.37 -19.30 3.64
CA THR A 116 -17.32 -19.43 4.75
C THR A 116 -16.88 -20.54 5.71
N ASN A 117 -16.50 -21.70 5.16
CA ASN A 117 -16.11 -22.88 5.92
C ASN A 117 -14.70 -22.75 6.54
N GLY A 118 -13.81 -21.97 5.94
CA GLY A 118 -12.45 -21.74 6.44
C GLY A 118 -12.37 -20.74 7.61
N THR A 119 -13.49 -20.37 8.23
CA THR A 119 -13.51 -19.45 9.38
C THR A 119 -12.90 -20.10 10.60
N MET A 120 -11.93 -19.41 11.22
CA MET A 120 -11.39 -19.85 12.50
C MET A 120 -12.23 -19.31 13.66
N TYR A 121 -12.38 -20.14 14.69
CA TYR A 121 -13.01 -19.74 15.95
C TYR A 121 -12.05 -18.84 16.73
N THR A 122 -12.42 -17.58 16.88
CA THR A 122 -11.62 -16.51 17.52
C THR A 122 -12.56 -15.58 18.29
N PRO A 123 -12.06 -14.78 19.25
CA PRO A 123 -12.86 -13.79 19.96
C PRO A 123 -13.65 -12.89 19.00
N ALA A 124 -14.82 -12.43 19.41
CA ALA A 124 -15.67 -11.58 18.58
C ALA A 124 -14.89 -10.35 18.07
N GLY A 125 -14.87 -10.15 16.75
CA GLY A 125 -14.04 -9.11 16.12
C GLY A 125 -13.66 -9.43 14.67
N ARG A 126 -12.37 -9.28 14.34
CA ARG A 126 -11.84 -9.57 13.00
C ARG A 126 -11.86 -11.07 12.72
N THR A 127 -12.40 -11.45 11.56
CA THR A 127 -12.50 -12.85 11.16
C THR A 127 -11.19 -13.34 10.54
N TRP A 128 -10.58 -14.34 11.16
CA TRP A 128 -9.42 -15.05 10.62
C TRP A 128 -9.85 -16.26 9.79
N LYS A 129 -9.10 -16.53 8.72
CA LYS A 129 -9.44 -17.54 7.72
C LYS A 129 -8.29 -18.50 7.44
N ASN A 130 -8.56 -19.80 7.52
CA ASN A 130 -7.79 -20.90 6.95
C ASN A 130 -8.57 -21.51 5.77
N ILE A 131 -8.58 -20.82 4.63
CA ILE A 131 -9.46 -21.18 3.49
C ILE A 131 -9.15 -22.57 2.92
N PHE A 132 -7.88 -22.96 2.93
CA PHE A 132 -7.45 -24.20 2.32
C PHE A 132 -7.53 -25.40 3.28
N ALA A 133 -7.92 -25.17 4.54
CA ALA A 133 -7.91 -26.17 5.62
C ALA A 133 -6.59 -26.97 5.66
N LYS A 134 -5.48 -26.32 5.29
CA LYS A 134 -4.15 -26.92 5.32
C LYS A 134 -3.43 -26.42 6.55
N GLY A 135 -2.95 -27.39 7.32
CA GLY A 135 -2.48 -27.12 8.66
C GLY A 135 -3.63 -27.02 9.65
N ASN A 136 -3.38 -27.54 10.85
CA ASN A 136 -4.23 -27.41 12.03
C ASN A 136 -3.88 -26.12 12.75
N TRP A 137 -4.30 -25.03 12.14
CA TRP A 137 -4.21 -23.71 12.75
C TRP A 137 -5.26 -23.58 13.85
N GLU A 138 -4.81 -23.14 15.01
CA GLU A 138 -5.66 -22.86 16.17
C GLU A 138 -5.33 -21.50 16.75
N TYR A 139 -6.32 -20.87 17.38
CA TYR A 139 -6.12 -19.64 18.14
C TYR A 139 -5.98 -20.00 19.62
N ASP A 140 -4.86 -19.60 20.23
CA ASP A 140 -4.63 -19.73 21.65
C ASP A 140 -5.03 -18.44 22.36
N HIS A 141 -6.01 -18.55 23.26
CA HIS A 141 -6.57 -17.42 23.99
C HIS A 141 -5.71 -16.98 25.17
N GLU A 142 -4.87 -17.86 25.75
CA GLU A 142 -4.02 -17.54 26.88
C GLU A 142 -2.87 -16.63 26.45
N THR A 143 -2.22 -17.00 25.34
CA THR A 143 -1.05 -16.30 24.78
C THR A 143 -1.43 -15.23 23.76
N GLN A 144 -2.68 -15.27 23.28
CA GLN A 144 -3.24 -14.42 22.21
C GLN A 144 -2.50 -14.60 20.89
N SER A 145 -2.27 -15.85 20.52
CA SER A 145 -1.46 -16.21 19.37
C SER A 145 -2.20 -17.18 18.45
N PHE A 146 -1.64 -17.36 17.26
CA PHE A 146 -2.08 -18.40 16.33
C PHE A 146 -1.01 -19.47 16.26
N ALA A 147 -1.38 -20.72 16.56
CA ALA A 147 -0.47 -21.85 16.57
C ALA A 147 -0.77 -22.77 15.39
N GLN A 148 0.29 -23.20 14.70
CA GLN A 148 0.25 -24.30 13.75
C GLN A 148 0.68 -25.56 14.50
N LEU A 149 -0.27 -26.44 14.84
CA LEU A 149 -0.02 -27.55 15.77
C LEU A 149 0.61 -28.81 15.13
N ALA A 150 0.73 -28.86 13.81
CA ALA A 150 1.31 -29.98 13.07
C ALA A 150 2.25 -29.49 11.98
N ASN A 151 3.30 -30.26 11.74
CA ASN A 151 4.24 -29.96 10.68
C ASN A 151 3.64 -30.33 9.31
N VAL A 152 3.40 -29.33 8.47
CA VAL A 152 3.00 -29.52 7.06
C VAL A 152 4.24 -29.41 6.18
N PRO A 153 4.63 -30.44 5.42
CA PRO A 153 5.87 -30.41 4.66
C PRO A 153 5.86 -29.34 3.57
N VAL A 154 7.02 -28.72 3.32
CA VAL A 154 7.22 -27.76 2.23
C VAL A 154 7.05 -28.41 0.85
N PHE A 155 7.63 -29.60 0.65
CA PHE A 155 7.57 -30.28 -0.63
C PHE A 155 6.49 -31.34 -0.63
N THR A 156 5.67 -31.30 -1.67
CA THR A 156 4.71 -32.36 -2.01
C THR A 156 5.23 -33.12 -3.23
N LYS A 157 5.03 -34.44 -3.25
CA LYS A 157 5.40 -35.26 -4.40
C LYS A 157 4.33 -35.09 -5.48
N LYS A 158 4.71 -34.64 -6.66
CA LYS A 158 3.83 -34.47 -7.82
C LYS A 158 4.41 -35.20 -9.01
N THR A 159 3.58 -35.84 -9.83
CA THR A 159 4.02 -36.40 -11.10
C THR A 159 4.05 -35.29 -12.15
N ASP A 160 5.20 -35.07 -12.77
CA ASP A 160 5.33 -34.14 -13.89
C ASP A 160 4.56 -34.71 -15.11
N PRO A 161 3.52 -34.01 -15.60
CA PRO A 161 2.71 -34.49 -16.71
C PRO A 161 3.47 -34.57 -18.05
N LYS A 162 4.63 -33.91 -18.19
CA LYS A 162 5.45 -33.94 -19.42
C LYS A 162 6.46 -35.09 -19.40
N THR A 163 6.97 -35.47 -18.22
CA THR A 163 8.06 -36.46 -18.09
C THR A 163 7.67 -37.74 -17.36
N ASN A 164 6.47 -37.81 -16.78
CA ASN A 164 5.99 -38.89 -15.90
C ASN A 164 6.91 -39.20 -14.72
N LYS A 165 7.81 -38.27 -14.36
CA LYS A 165 8.71 -38.40 -13.20
C LYS A 165 8.08 -37.75 -11.97
N ILE A 166 8.36 -38.32 -10.81
CA ILE A 166 8.01 -37.71 -9.53
C ILE A 166 8.97 -36.53 -9.30
N ILE A 167 8.40 -35.35 -9.11
CA ILE A 167 9.08 -34.11 -8.77
C ILE A 167 8.63 -33.61 -7.39
N ASN A 168 9.51 -32.88 -6.71
CA ASN A 168 9.18 -32.16 -5.48
C ASN A 168 8.60 -30.79 -5.86
N ASP A 169 7.35 -30.54 -5.46
CA ASP A 169 6.63 -29.30 -5.74
C ASP A 169 6.40 -28.52 -4.43
N SER A 170 6.78 -27.24 -4.43
CA SER A 170 6.64 -26.32 -3.28
C SER A 170 5.46 -25.36 -3.43
N SER A 171 4.83 -25.32 -4.62
CA SER A 171 3.80 -24.33 -4.97
C SER A 171 2.59 -24.31 -4.04
N GLN A 172 2.29 -25.44 -3.39
CA GLN A 172 1.18 -25.57 -2.46
C GLN A 172 1.53 -25.30 -0.99
N ALA A 173 2.80 -25.12 -0.66
CA ALA A 173 3.22 -24.90 0.73
C ALA A 173 2.68 -23.60 1.31
N GLN A 174 2.47 -22.58 0.47
CA GLN A 174 1.84 -21.32 0.86
C GLN A 174 0.36 -21.47 1.28
N TYR A 175 -0.30 -22.58 0.93
CA TYR A 175 -1.68 -22.84 1.35
C TYR A 175 -1.77 -23.25 2.82
N ASN A 176 -0.65 -23.62 3.45
CA ASN A 176 -0.54 -23.69 4.90
C ASN A 176 -0.41 -22.27 5.49
N SER A 177 -1.47 -21.48 5.34
CA SER A 177 -1.53 -20.10 5.80
C SER A 177 -2.88 -19.73 6.34
N ILE A 178 -2.84 -18.78 7.27
CA ILE A 178 -4.01 -18.10 7.81
C ILE A 178 -3.91 -16.62 7.55
N PHE A 179 -5.03 -15.94 7.38
CA PHE A 179 -5.01 -14.51 7.17
C PHE A 179 -6.31 -13.82 7.60
N THR A 180 -6.22 -12.52 7.77
CA THR A 180 -7.32 -11.61 8.05
C THR A 180 -7.21 -10.36 7.18
N GLU A 181 -8.27 -9.56 7.21
CA GLU A 181 -8.28 -8.25 6.58
C GLU A 181 -7.72 -7.15 7.47
N TYR A 182 -6.95 -6.29 6.84
CA TYR A 182 -6.52 -5.04 7.39
C TYR A 182 -6.53 -3.94 6.33
N PHE A 183 -7.51 -3.06 6.45
CA PHE A 183 -7.58 -1.82 5.69
C PHE A 183 -7.06 -0.67 6.55
N THR A 184 -6.22 0.18 5.96
CA THR A 184 -5.71 1.39 6.62
C THR A 184 -5.81 2.58 5.67
N THR A 185 -6.07 3.76 6.22
CA THR A 185 -6.05 5.04 5.49
C THR A 185 -4.65 5.64 5.41
N MET A 186 -3.67 5.06 6.12
CA MET A 186 -2.30 5.56 6.14
C MET A 186 -1.56 5.20 4.85
N SER A 187 -0.72 6.13 4.37
CA SER A 187 0.15 5.93 3.21
C SER A 187 1.32 4.96 3.48
N SER A 188 1.56 4.64 4.75
CA SER A 188 2.51 3.65 5.22
C SER A 188 1.98 3.09 6.54
N TYR A 189 2.14 1.79 6.77
CA TYR A 189 1.73 1.16 8.04
C TYR A 189 2.74 0.11 8.50
N GLU A 190 2.67 -0.21 9.79
CA GLU A 190 3.53 -1.20 10.43
C GLU A 190 2.80 -2.54 10.61
N ILE A 191 3.55 -3.63 10.46
CA ILE A 191 3.18 -4.96 10.89
C ILE A 191 4.29 -5.45 11.81
N ALA A 192 3.94 -5.82 13.03
CA ALA A 192 4.87 -6.39 14.00
C ALA A 192 4.31 -7.71 14.53
N CYS A 193 5.16 -8.74 14.60
CA CYS A 193 4.76 -10.07 15.04
C CYS A 193 5.92 -10.75 15.77
N GLU A 194 5.61 -11.50 16.81
CA GLU A 194 6.51 -12.48 17.41
C GLU A 194 6.23 -13.87 16.82
N ILE A 195 7.29 -14.60 16.46
CA ILE A 195 7.21 -15.95 15.93
C ILE A 195 8.03 -16.86 16.84
N THR A 196 7.38 -17.79 17.52
CA THR A 196 8.03 -18.81 18.34
C THR A 196 8.04 -20.12 17.57
N ILE A 197 9.23 -20.70 17.37
CA ILE A 197 9.41 -21.91 16.56
C ILE A 197 9.58 -23.11 17.51
N ASN A 198 8.59 -23.99 17.53
CA ASN A 198 8.54 -25.14 18.44
C ASN A 198 9.17 -26.40 17.83
N GLN A 199 8.99 -26.61 16.53
CA GLN A 199 9.58 -27.74 15.82
C GLN A 199 9.90 -27.34 14.38
N ILE A 200 11.01 -27.87 13.83
CA ILE A 200 11.38 -27.69 12.42
C ILE A 200 11.62 -29.03 11.74
N HIS A 201 11.34 -29.08 10.45
CA HIS A 201 11.72 -30.15 9.54
C HIS A 201 12.18 -29.53 8.23
N TYR A 202 13.44 -29.74 7.87
CA TYR A 202 14.03 -29.08 6.71
C TYR A 202 13.52 -29.67 5.39
N PRO A 203 13.28 -28.84 4.36
CA PRO A 203 13.29 -27.38 4.42
C PRO A 203 12.06 -26.83 5.14
N PHE A 204 12.21 -25.69 5.80
CA PHE A 204 11.13 -24.98 6.48
C PHE A 204 11.08 -23.51 6.07
N CYS A 205 9.90 -22.90 6.20
CA CYS A 205 9.79 -21.44 6.22
C CYS A 205 8.65 -20.99 7.12
N VAL A 206 8.92 -19.99 7.97
CA VAL A 206 7.93 -19.31 8.81
C VAL A 206 7.94 -17.82 8.51
N GLY A 207 6.78 -17.18 8.43
CA GLY A 207 6.77 -15.76 8.13
C GLY A 207 5.41 -15.09 8.06
N ILE A 208 5.47 -13.82 7.69
CA ILE A 208 4.31 -12.94 7.55
C ILE A 208 4.05 -12.73 6.07
N MET A 209 2.84 -13.08 5.64
CA MET A 209 2.28 -12.67 4.37
C MET A 209 1.55 -11.35 4.55
N PHE A 210 1.81 -10.37 3.69
CA PHE A 210 1.14 -9.07 3.76
C PHE A 210 0.92 -8.52 2.38
N ASN A 211 0.04 -7.50 2.28
CA ASN A 211 -0.49 -7.07 0.99
C ASN A 211 -1.03 -8.27 0.20
N LYS A 212 -1.64 -9.23 0.91
CA LYS A 212 -2.22 -10.42 0.31
C LYS A 212 -3.57 -10.06 -0.27
N THR A 213 -3.80 -10.47 -1.51
CA THR A 213 -5.09 -10.29 -2.18
C THR A 213 -6.25 -10.95 -1.45
N ARG A 214 -7.41 -10.30 -1.55
CA ARG A 214 -8.71 -10.91 -1.26
C ARG A 214 -9.44 -11.28 -2.54
N TRP A 215 -10.47 -12.09 -2.35
CA TRP A 215 -11.30 -12.77 -3.35
C TRP A 215 -12.19 -11.88 -4.25
N ILE A 216 -12.41 -10.59 -3.98
CA ILE A 216 -13.30 -9.78 -4.87
C ILE A 216 -12.74 -9.69 -6.32
N SER A 217 -11.51 -10.16 -6.57
CA SER A 217 -10.91 -10.36 -7.88
C SER A 217 -10.89 -11.83 -8.36
N GLY A 218 -12.06 -12.40 -8.66
CA GLY A 218 -12.40 -13.29 -9.80
C GLY A 218 -11.51 -14.45 -10.30
N THR A 219 -10.27 -14.67 -9.86
CA THR A 219 -9.40 -15.78 -10.31
C THR A 219 -8.43 -16.27 -9.21
N ILE A 220 -8.08 -17.56 -9.25
CA ILE A 220 -7.09 -18.19 -8.34
C ILE A 220 -5.74 -17.47 -8.43
N ASP A 221 -5.31 -17.09 -9.64
CA ASP A 221 -4.06 -16.36 -9.86
C ASP A 221 -4.01 -15.05 -9.06
N SER A 222 -5.15 -14.36 -8.97
CA SER A 222 -5.24 -13.12 -8.20
C SER A 222 -5.05 -13.37 -6.71
N LEU A 223 -5.51 -14.49 -6.14
CA LEU A 223 -5.35 -14.85 -4.70
C LEU A 223 -3.90 -15.12 -4.27
N THR A 224 -3.02 -15.31 -5.23
CA THR A 224 -1.62 -15.67 -4.97
C THR A 224 -0.73 -14.44 -4.81
N LYS A 225 -1.23 -13.27 -5.19
CA LYS A 225 -0.56 -12.00 -5.01
C LYS A 225 -0.37 -11.71 -3.53
N CYS A 226 0.88 -11.69 -3.11
CA CYS A 226 1.29 -11.31 -1.78
C CYS A 226 2.76 -10.90 -1.77
N ARG A 227 3.12 -10.19 -0.71
CA ARG A 227 4.51 -10.02 -0.29
C ARG A 227 4.73 -10.88 0.95
N MET A 228 5.97 -11.32 1.13
CA MET A 228 6.35 -12.15 2.27
C MET A 228 7.69 -11.70 2.83
N VAL A 229 7.75 -11.58 4.15
CA VAL A 229 8.99 -11.59 4.93
C VAL A 229 8.96 -12.85 5.77
N GLY A 230 10.02 -13.66 5.71
CA GLY A 230 10.05 -14.92 6.43
C GLY A 230 11.47 -15.38 6.76
N ILE A 231 11.55 -16.22 7.79
CA ILE A 231 12.73 -16.98 8.16
C ILE A 231 12.59 -18.33 7.48
N CYS A 232 13.46 -18.62 6.52
CA CYS A 232 13.48 -19.90 5.84
C CYS A 232 14.83 -20.60 6.04
N GLY A 233 14.80 -21.93 6.08
CA GLY A 233 15.99 -22.76 6.20
C GLY A 233 15.94 -23.96 5.26
N MET A 234 17.02 -24.20 4.52
CA MET A 234 17.16 -25.38 3.65
C MET A 234 17.86 -26.55 4.34
N SER A 235 18.74 -26.22 5.27
CA SER A 235 19.44 -27.15 6.15
C SER A 235 19.85 -26.41 7.41
N GLU A 236 20.37 -27.12 8.40
CA GLU A 236 20.81 -26.56 9.68
C GLU A 236 21.82 -25.41 9.52
N ASN A 237 22.66 -25.45 8.48
CA ASN A 237 23.70 -24.45 8.23
C ASN A 237 23.26 -23.34 7.27
N ASP A 238 22.03 -23.39 6.78
CA ASP A 238 21.51 -22.47 5.77
C ASP A 238 20.14 -21.95 6.15
N ILE A 239 20.15 -21.04 7.13
CA ILE A 239 18.95 -20.38 7.67
C ILE A 239 19.13 -18.87 7.51
N GLY A 240 18.06 -18.17 7.14
CA GLY A 240 18.10 -16.73 7.01
C GLY A 240 16.74 -16.06 6.90
N ALA A 241 16.72 -14.74 7.02
CA ALA A 241 15.56 -13.93 6.70
C ALA A 241 15.58 -13.52 5.23
N TYR A 242 14.42 -13.59 4.59
CA TYR A 242 14.21 -13.28 3.19
C TYR A 242 13.03 -12.33 3.01
N PHE A 243 13.03 -11.64 1.88
CA PHE A 243 11.89 -10.91 1.36
C PHE A 243 11.64 -11.37 -0.08
N ALA A 244 10.39 -11.59 -0.45
CA ALA A 244 9.97 -11.81 -1.82
C ALA A 244 8.55 -11.29 -2.07
N GLU A 245 8.30 -10.89 -3.31
CA GLU A 245 6.97 -10.56 -3.81
C GLU A 245 6.59 -11.54 -4.93
N GLN A 246 5.30 -11.82 -5.06
CA GLN A 246 4.82 -12.67 -6.14
C GLN A 246 5.12 -11.99 -7.48
N TYR A 247 5.46 -12.75 -8.52
CA TYR A 247 5.43 -12.23 -9.88
C TYR A 247 5.09 -13.33 -10.87
N SER A 248 4.55 -12.95 -12.02
CA SER A 248 4.19 -13.87 -13.09
C SER A 248 5.25 -13.80 -14.16
N LYS A 249 5.78 -14.95 -14.58
CA LYS A 249 6.75 -15.07 -15.67
C LYS A 249 6.08 -15.68 -16.88
N THR A 250 6.03 -14.92 -17.96
CA THR A 250 5.57 -15.44 -19.26
C THR A 250 6.68 -16.30 -19.87
N SER A 251 6.36 -17.54 -20.20
CA SER A 251 7.25 -18.45 -20.89
C SER A 251 7.34 -18.10 -22.38
N LYS A 252 8.45 -18.50 -23.01
CA LYS A 252 8.58 -18.52 -24.46
C LYS A 252 7.79 -19.67 -25.09
N THR A 253 7.46 -20.71 -24.32
CA THR A 253 6.58 -21.80 -24.75
C THR A 253 5.13 -21.33 -24.77
N LYS A 254 4.43 -21.68 -25.85
CA LYS A 254 3.00 -21.44 -26.03
C LYS A 254 2.22 -22.72 -25.74
N THR A 255 1.01 -22.58 -25.21
CA THR A 255 0.02 -23.65 -25.15
C THR A 255 -0.32 -24.12 -26.57
N LYS A 256 -1.05 -25.24 -26.67
CA LYS A 256 -1.53 -25.77 -27.96
C LYS A 256 -2.34 -24.74 -28.77
N ASP A 257 -2.95 -23.77 -28.08
CA ASP A 257 -3.75 -22.69 -28.67
C ASP A 257 -2.94 -21.43 -28.98
N GLY A 258 -1.60 -21.48 -28.90
CA GLY A 258 -0.72 -20.36 -29.24
C GLY A 258 -0.60 -19.29 -28.15
N ILE A 259 -1.18 -19.51 -26.97
CA ILE A 259 -1.15 -18.58 -25.83
C ILE A 259 0.14 -18.81 -25.04
N PRO A 260 0.95 -17.79 -24.72
CA PRO A 260 2.14 -17.96 -23.89
C PRO A 260 1.79 -18.59 -22.53
N GLU A 261 2.48 -19.66 -22.14
CA GLU A 261 2.33 -20.24 -20.80
C GLU A 261 2.79 -19.22 -19.75
N VAL A 262 1.98 -18.97 -18.72
CA VAL A 262 2.35 -18.09 -17.60
C VAL A 262 2.67 -18.95 -16.38
N THR A 263 3.84 -18.75 -15.79
CA THR A 263 4.24 -19.41 -14.55
C THR A 263 4.21 -18.41 -13.41
N ILE A 264 3.43 -18.72 -12.37
CA ILE A 264 3.37 -17.91 -11.15
C ILE A 264 4.54 -18.30 -10.25
N MET A 265 5.29 -17.29 -9.82
CA MET A 265 6.42 -17.45 -8.91
C MET A 265 6.00 -17.00 -7.51
N TYR A 266 5.69 -17.95 -6.64
CA TYR A 266 5.26 -17.67 -5.27
C TYR A 266 6.42 -17.18 -4.40
N PRO A 267 6.20 -16.22 -3.47
CA PRO A 267 7.26 -15.73 -2.59
C PRO A 267 7.98 -16.86 -1.84
N LEU A 268 7.23 -17.82 -1.31
CA LEU A 268 7.77 -18.95 -0.57
C LEU A 268 8.66 -19.84 -1.45
N ASP A 269 8.21 -20.19 -2.66
CA ASP A 269 8.99 -20.95 -3.63
C ASP A 269 10.29 -20.23 -4.01
N GLN A 270 10.23 -18.90 -4.16
CA GLN A 270 11.40 -18.10 -4.46
C GLN A 270 12.45 -18.17 -3.33
N MET A 271 12.01 -18.13 -2.07
CA MET A 271 12.89 -18.21 -0.90
C MET A 271 13.53 -19.59 -0.77
N ILE A 272 12.72 -20.65 -0.85
CA ILE A 272 13.15 -22.05 -0.67
C ILE A 272 14.04 -22.50 -1.83
N GLN A 273 13.73 -22.09 -3.06
CA GLN A 273 14.55 -22.40 -4.24
C GLN A 273 15.73 -21.43 -4.43
N LYS A 274 16.03 -20.57 -3.44
CA LYS A 274 17.13 -19.60 -3.45
C LYS A 274 17.14 -18.67 -4.68
N LYS A 275 15.95 -18.33 -5.19
CA LYS A 275 15.78 -17.38 -6.30
C LYS A 275 15.85 -15.92 -5.83
N VAL A 276 15.77 -15.69 -4.52
CA VAL A 276 15.96 -14.40 -3.88
C VAL A 276 17.16 -14.41 -2.94
N THR A 277 17.82 -13.26 -2.82
CA THR A 277 18.99 -13.10 -1.96
C THR A 277 18.59 -13.12 -0.48
N LYS A 278 19.29 -13.95 0.30
CA LYS A 278 19.22 -13.93 1.77
C LYS A 278 19.59 -12.54 2.29
N LYS A 279 18.77 -11.97 3.17
CA LYS A 279 18.95 -10.60 3.69
C LYS A 279 19.59 -10.57 5.08
N ILE A 280 19.27 -11.56 5.91
CA ILE A 280 19.89 -11.75 7.23
C ILE A 280 20.32 -13.22 7.32
N ASN A 281 21.53 -13.46 7.83
CA ASN A 281 21.99 -14.82 8.14
C ASN A 281 21.79 -15.09 9.63
N PHE A 282 21.21 -16.24 9.97
CA PHE A 282 21.11 -16.68 11.35
C PHE A 282 22.11 -17.80 11.63
N PHE A 283 22.63 -17.83 12.86
CA PHE A 283 23.51 -18.90 13.31
C PHE A 283 22.68 -20.17 13.59
N SER A 284 23.21 -21.33 13.18
CA SER A 284 22.54 -22.63 13.30
C SER A 284 22.18 -22.98 14.75
N ASN A 285 23.00 -22.55 15.72
CA ASN A 285 22.80 -22.79 17.15
C ASN A 285 21.47 -22.23 17.70
N LEU A 286 20.87 -21.23 17.04
CA LEU A 286 19.55 -20.71 17.43
C LEU A 286 18.43 -21.72 17.17
N PHE A 287 18.67 -22.75 16.35
CA PHE A 287 17.67 -23.71 15.88
C PHE A 287 18.00 -25.17 16.25
N THR A 288 19.13 -25.44 16.93
CA THR A 288 19.57 -26.80 17.25
C THR A 288 18.92 -27.39 18.50
N ASN A 289 18.50 -26.57 19.46
CA ASN A 289 17.85 -27.03 20.70
C ASN A 289 16.48 -26.37 20.89
N LEU A 290 15.45 -27.00 20.33
CA LEU A 290 14.07 -26.51 20.41
C LEU A 290 13.36 -26.87 21.73
N ASN A 291 14.05 -27.49 22.69
CA ASN A 291 13.50 -27.67 24.04
C ASN A 291 13.28 -26.33 24.76
N ALA A 292 14.01 -25.29 24.33
CA ALA A 292 13.72 -23.88 24.66
C ALA A 292 13.45 -23.15 23.33
N PRO A 293 12.17 -23.07 22.88
CA PRO A 293 11.86 -22.65 21.53
C PRO A 293 12.30 -21.19 21.27
N PRO A 294 13.06 -20.93 20.20
CA PRO A 294 13.50 -19.58 19.87
C PRO A 294 12.30 -18.73 19.44
N THR A 295 12.24 -17.51 19.97
CA THR A 295 11.25 -16.50 19.58
C THR A 295 11.94 -15.41 18.78
N PHE A 296 11.38 -15.06 17.63
CA PHE A 296 11.86 -13.99 16.76
C PHE A 296 10.84 -12.87 16.69
N VAL A 297 11.30 -11.63 16.62
CA VAL A 297 10.44 -10.49 16.32
C VAL A 297 10.68 -10.07 14.87
N ILE A 298 9.59 -9.94 14.11
CA ILE A 298 9.58 -9.40 12.76
C ILE A 298 8.84 -8.07 12.80
N ARG A 299 9.47 -7.00 12.33
CA ARG A 299 8.84 -5.69 12.14
C ARG A 299 8.96 -5.27 10.68
N ILE A 300 7.83 -4.93 10.07
CA ILE A 300 7.70 -4.57 8.65
C ILE A 300 7.01 -3.21 8.59
N ILE A 301 7.60 -2.26 7.86
CA ILE A 301 6.96 -1.01 7.47
C ILE A 301 6.75 -1.08 5.96
N THR A 302 5.49 -1.05 5.54
CA THR A 302 5.14 -1.14 4.13
C THR A 302 4.55 0.16 3.61
N SER A 303 5.04 0.58 2.46
CA SER A 303 4.54 1.71 1.68
C SER A 303 4.37 1.29 0.20
N PRO A 304 3.77 2.14 -0.66
CA PRO A 304 3.48 1.75 -2.04
C PRO A 304 4.70 1.21 -2.80
N LYS A 305 5.84 1.89 -2.73
CA LYS A 305 7.04 1.56 -3.53
C LYS A 305 8.23 1.06 -2.71
N SER A 306 8.04 0.84 -1.42
CA SER A 306 9.11 0.27 -0.59
C SER A 306 8.57 -0.58 0.55
N VAL A 307 9.36 -1.57 0.93
CA VAL A 307 9.17 -2.34 2.16
C VAL A 307 10.45 -2.20 2.98
N LYS A 308 10.29 -1.84 4.24
CA LYS A 308 11.37 -1.86 5.23
C LYS A 308 11.08 -2.98 6.20
N PHE A 309 12.07 -3.79 6.54
CA PHE A 309 11.88 -4.79 7.58
C PHE A 309 13.14 -5.02 8.41
N LYS A 310 12.94 -5.57 9.59
CA LYS A 310 14.01 -6.12 10.43
C LYS A 310 13.49 -7.36 11.15
N VAL A 311 14.40 -8.30 11.37
CA VAL A 311 14.13 -9.57 12.06
C VAL A 311 15.25 -9.82 13.05
N TRP A 312 14.91 -10.16 14.29
CA TRP A 312 15.91 -10.46 15.32
C TRP A 312 15.36 -11.47 16.34
N PRO A 313 16.22 -12.26 17.01
CA PRO A 313 15.80 -13.06 18.16
C PRO A 313 15.31 -12.14 19.28
N LYS A 314 14.17 -12.46 19.92
CA LYS A 314 13.55 -11.65 20.98
C LYS A 314 14.47 -11.40 22.18
N GLN A 315 15.38 -12.34 22.45
CA GLN A 315 16.36 -12.24 23.53
C GLN A 315 17.48 -11.22 23.23
N ASN A 316 17.64 -10.82 21.97
CA ASN A 316 18.65 -9.88 21.54
C ASN A 316 18.08 -8.45 21.48
N THR A 317 18.96 -7.46 21.58
CA THR A 317 18.61 -6.05 21.37
C THR A 317 18.03 -5.84 19.97
N GLU A 318 16.94 -5.08 19.89
CA GLU A 318 16.31 -4.69 18.64
C GLU A 318 17.32 -3.96 17.73
N PRO A 319 17.50 -4.38 16.47
CA PRO A 319 18.34 -3.66 15.52
C PRO A 319 17.79 -2.25 15.27
N THR A 320 18.68 -1.26 15.25
CA THR A 320 18.34 0.13 14.94
C THR A 320 17.94 0.29 13.47
N ASP A 321 18.65 -0.37 12.57
CA ASP A 321 18.51 -0.19 11.14
C ASP A 321 17.50 -1.16 10.52
N PHE A 322 16.71 -0.63 9.59
CA PHE A 322 15.83 -1.42 8.73
C PHE A 322 16.54 -1.80 7.44
N ILE A 323 16.34 -3.05 7.02
CA ILE A 323 16.63 -3.48 5.65
C ILE A 323 15.57 -2.86 4.76
N THR A 324 15.98 -2.02 3.81
CA THR A 324 15.07 -1.37 2.87
C THR A 324 15.08 -2.09 1.53
N ILE A 325 13.90 -2.51 1.08
CA ILE A 325 13.63 -2.99 -0.27
C ILE A 325 12.95 -1.86 -1.03
N ALA A 326 13.68 -1.26 -1.97
CA ALA A 326 13.17 -0.19 -2.83
C ALA A 326 12.56 -0.76 -4.11
N ASN A 327 11.76 0.06 -4.80
CA ASN A 327 11.14 -0.25 -6.09
C ASN A 327 10.23 -1.48 -6.10
N THR A 328 9.54 -1.76 -4.99
CA THR A 328 8.52 -2.82 -4.93
C THR A 328 7.32 -2.45 -5.78
N ASP A 329 6.62 -3.44 -6.35
CA ASP A 329 5.45 -3.17 -7.19
C ASP A 329 4.30 -2.57 -6.37
N SER A 330 3.92 -1.33 -6.66
CA SER A 330 2.88 -0.59 -5.95
C SER A 330 1.49 -1.19 -6.06
N ASN A 331 1.26 -2.06 -7.04
CA ASN A 331 -0.02 -2.74 -7.19
C ASN A 331 -0.31 -3.69 -6.03
N TYR A 332 0.71 -4.20 -5.33
CA TYR A 332 0.47 -5.00 -4.13
C TYR A 332 -0.14 -4.18 -3.00
N TYR A 333 0.17 -2.88 -2.93
CA TYR A 333 -0.26 -2.03 -1.82
C TYR A 333 -1.78 -1.82 -1.75
N ILE A 334 -2.49 -2.06 -2.85
CA ILE A 334 -3.96 -2.00 -2.90
C ILE A 334 -4.62 -3.18 -2.17
N TYR A 335 -3.83 -4.18 -1.77
CA TYR A 335 -4.33 -5.37 -1.10
C TYR A 335 -4.14 -5.29 0.41
N HIS A 336 -5.14 -5.82 1.12
CA HIS A 336 -5.38 -5.60 2.54
C HIS A 336 -5.23 -6.86 3.37
N GLY A 337 -4.74 -7.97 2.82
CA GLY A 337 -4.54 -9.20 3.59
C GLY A 337 -3.24 -9.17 4.40
N ILE A 338 -3.33 -9.53 5.68
CA ILE A 338 -2.20 -9.87 6.56
C ILE A 338 -2.41 -11.29 7.05
N GLY A 339 -1.36 -12.10 7.05
CA GLY A 339 -1.43 -13.50 7.45
C GLY A 339 -0.09 -14.12 7.82
N PHE A 340 -0.16 -15.37 8.25
CA PHE A 340 0.96 -16.19 8.69
C PHE A 340 1.08 -17.44 7.85
N VAL A 341 2.29 -17.97 7.73
CA VAL A 341 2.60 -19.18 6.96
C VAL A 341 3.70 -19.95 7.68
N SER A 342 3.57 -21.27 7.77
CA SER A 342 4.50 -22.12 8.54
C SER A 342 4.74 -23.54 7.97
N PRO A 343 4.99 -23.73 6.66
CA PRO A 343 5.36 -25.06 6.17
C PRO A 343 6.76 -25.48 6.64
N GLY A 344 6.90 -26.76 6.95
CA GLY A 344 8.10 -27.37 7.50
C GLY A 344 8.31 -27.07 8.99
N ALA A 345 7.38 -26.39 9.66
CA ALA A 345 7.54 -26.03 11.07
C ALA A 345 6.22 -26.06 11.86
N ILE A 346 6.33 -26.35 13.16
CA ILE A 346 5.32 -26.05 14.18
C ILE A 346 5.76 -24.71 14.78
N ALA A 347 4.91 -23.71 14.67
CA ALA A 347 5.22 -22.36 15.12
C ALA A 347 3.98 -21.65 15.65
N GLU A 348 4.23 -20.71 16.54
CA GLU A 348 3.25 -19.84 17.17
C GLU A 348 3.50 -18.40 16.72
N PHE A 349 2.44 -17.68 16.41
CA PHE A 349 2.47 -16.32 15.85
C PHE A 349 1.65 -15.39 16.73
N LYS A 350 2.31 -14.42 17.37
CA LYS A 350 1.66 -13.38 18.16
C LYS A 350 1.76 -12.05 17.44
N LEU A 351 0.64 -11.57 16.93
CA LEU A 351 0.58 -10.25 16.31
C LEU A 351 0.70 -9.15 17.37
N LEU A 352 1.56 -8.17 17.11
CA LEU A 352 1.76 -6.99 17.96
C LEU A 352 1.21 -5.71 17.30
N SER A 353 1.21 -5.65 15.97
CA SER A 353 0.72 -4.51 15.19
C SER A 353 0.27 -4.99 13.81
N PRO A 354 -0.82 -4.44 13.22
CA PRO A 354 -1.59 -3.27 13.70
C PRO A 354 -2.55 -3.62 14.86
N GLU A 355 -2.69 -2.68 15.80
CA GLU A 355 -3.58 -2.86 16.97
C GLU A 355 -5.05 -3.03 16.57
N ASP A 356 -5.48 -2.42 15.47
CA ASP A 356 -6.86 -2.46 14.95
C ASP A 356 -7.37 -3.86 14.56
N ILE A 357 -6.46 -4.83 14.40
CA ILE A 357 -6.83 -6.22 14.13
C ILE A 357 -6.60 -7.15 15.32
N LEU A 358 -6.10 -6.61 16.43
CA LEU A 358 -6.06 -7.30 17.71
C LEU A 358 -7.45 -7.30 18.33
N PHE A 359 -7.75 -8.34 19.12
CA PHE A 359 -9.00 -8.42 19.85
C PHE A 359 -8.97 -7.48 21.06
N SER A 360 -10.11 -6.86 21.38
CA SER A 360 -10.20 -6.04 22.60
C SER A 360 -10.11 -6.91 23.87
N ASN A 361 -9.59 -6.36 24.97
CA ASN A 361 -9.52 -7.05 26.26
C ASN A 361 -10.88 -7.60 26.72
N LYS A 362 -11.98 -6.91 26.39
CA LYS A 362 -13.33 -7.38 26.70
C LYS A 362 -13.66 -8.64 25.88
N ALA A 363 -13.50 -8.59 24.56
CA ALA A 363 -13.78 -9.71 23.68
C ALA A 363 -12.96 -10.95 24.06
N GLN A 364 -11.70 -10.75 24.48
CA GLN A 364 -10.83 -11.83 24.96
C GLN A 364 -11.35 -12.49 26.23
N LYS A 365 -11.79 -11.69 27.22
CA LYS A 365 -12.35 -12.21 28.49
C LYS A 365 -13.66 -12.96 28.26
N ASP A 366 -14.54 -12.40 27.44
CA ASP A 366 -15.83 -13.01 27.12
C ASP A 366 -15.62 -14.37 26.43
N PHE A 367 -14.66 -14.44 25.49
CA PHE A 367 -14.27 -15.68 24.82
C PHE A 367 -13.68 -16.73 25.77
N ALA A 368 -12.77 -16.32 26.66
CA ALA A 368 -12.18 -17.25 27.64
C ALA A 368 -13.25 -17.87 28.56
N GLN A 369 -14.23 -17.07 29.00
CA GLN A 369 -15.35 -17.55 29.80
C GLN A 369 -16.24 -18.53 29.03
N GLU A 370 -16.50 -18.27 27.74
CA GLU A 370 -17.28 -19.17 26.87
C GLU A 370 -16.56 -20.52 26.71
N VAL A 371 -15.24 -20.50 26.48
CA VAL A 371 -14.43 -21.72 26.38
C VAL A 371 -14.43 -22.50 27.70
N GLU A 372 -14.25 -21.84 28.84
CA GLU A 372 -14.30 -22.50 30.16
C GLU A 372 -15.67 -23.15 30.43
N GLN A 373 -16.76 -22.47 30.09
CA GLN A 373 -18.12 -23.01 30.25
C GLN A 373 -18.33 -24.25 29.38
N LEU A 374 -17.89 -24.22 28.11
CA LEU A 374 -17.99 -25.37 27.21
C LEU A 374 -17.22 -26.59 27.74
N ILE A 375 -16.01 -26.39 28.27
CA ILE A 375 -15.21 -27.47 28.87
C ILE A 375 -15.93 -28.05 30.09
N GLN A 376 -16.50 -27.21 30.95
CA GLN A 376 -17.25 -27.65 32.13
C GLN A 376 -18.50 -28.45 31.75
N ASP A 377 -19.25 -28.00 30.74
CA ASP A 377 -20.46 -28.67 30.25
C ASP A 377 -20.15 -30.04 29.62
N GLU A 378 -19.07 -30.17 28.85
CA GLU A 378 -18.62 -31.46 28.31
C GLU A 378 -18.17 -32.42 29.41
N THR A 379 -17.40 -31.92 30.39
CA THR A 379 -16.93 -32.72 31.52
C THR A 379 -18.10 -33.26 32.36
N GLN A 380 -19.15 -32.45 32.56
CA GLN A 380 -20.36 -32.87 33.27
C GLN A 380 -21.21 -33.87 32.48
N LYS A 381 -21.28 -33.77 31.15
CA LYS A 381 -21.93 -34.79 30.31
C LYS A 381 -21.20 -36.12 30.40
N HIS A 382 -19.87 -36.11 30.32
CA HIS A 382 -19.09 -37.35 30.35
C HIS A 382 -19.18 -38.09 31.70
N ASN A 383 -19.31 -37.35 32.80
CA ASN A 383 -19.53 -37.91 34.14
C ASN A 383 -20.97 -38.42 34.38
N LYS A 384 -21.94 -38.09 33.53
CA LYS A 384 -23.31 -38.63 33.59
C LYS A 384 -23.50 -39.88 32.73
N ASP A 385 -22.61 -40.10 31.77
CA ASP A 385 -22.60 -41.26 30.88
C ASP A 385 -21.70 -42.41 31.38
N GLN A 386 -21.01 -42.20 32.53
CA GLN A 386 -20.35 -43.23 33.34
C GLN A 386 -21.24 -43.60 34.53
#